data_AF-A0AAD1XRA2-F1
#
_entry.id   AF-A0AAD1XRA2-F1
#
_cell.length_a   1.000
_cell.length_b   1.000
_cell.length_c   1.000
_cell.angle_alpha   90.00
_cell.angle_beta   90.00
_cell.angle_gamma   90.00
#
_symmetry.space_group_name_H-M   'P 1'
#
loop_
_entity.id
_entity.type
_entity.pdbx_description
1 polymer ?
#
loop_
_entity_poly.entity_id
_entity_poly.type
_entity_poly.pdbx_seq_one_letter_code
_entity_poly.pdbx_strand_id
1 'polypeptide(L)'
;MDMDQREEIKLDDLRPDIEESSADAAGMEEDENTYLKQKQMVDAFTKTISSRTIARTIIPKLSVLKKALQMQNILFLLEKILDELCNMCYYNSVVSLMAWIIGLLVFFAYPTGMGLIWLHVFHIPRGVFGLFLCFKKLPNVHSLIEEIGEFDEREKEEQWKFEKIANHLKDNFKNYVIKSAKSAQKFLFIYFMLSAICAVFDTIGMFIQVIMFGTKDNVYEPIFMIALISVLMATNLSYFLYIGSFVYRIPEKFRKEVLKITMGQGNQLVERVTNSLKKNKNNEEAKNGFRK
;
A
#
# COMPACT_ATOMS: atom_id res chain seq x y z
N MET A 1 11.72 24.42 23.39
CA MET A 1 10.28 24.66 23.18
C MET A 1 9.59 23.49 23.83
N ASP A 2 9.31 23.63 25.13
CA ASP A 2 8.53 22.68 25.90
C ASP A 2 7.07 22.74 25.44
N MET A 3 6.44 21.58 25.33
CA MET A 3 5.12 21.30 25.89
C MET A 3 4.72 19.87 25.50
N ASP A 4 5.07 18.98 26.41
CA ASP A 4 4.45 17.67 26.57
C ASP A 4 3.23 17.90 27.49
N GLN A 5 2.03 17.96 26.92
CA GLN A 5 0.77 17.93 27.66
C GLN A 5 -0.18 16.97 26.93
N ARG A 6 -0.17 15.71 27.36
CA ARG A 6 -1.27 14.77 27.11
C ARG A 6 -2.15 14.78 28.34
N GLU A 7 -3.37 15.28 28.19
CA GLU A 7 -4.43 15.12 29.17
C GLU A 7 -4.79 13.63 29.30
N GLU A 8 -4.53 13.05 30.46
CA GLU A 8 -5.11 11.77 30.85
C GLU A 8 -6.59 11.98 31.17
N ILE A 9 -7.46 11.52 30.27
CA ILE A 9 -8.88 11.37 30.54
C ILE A 9 -9.03 10.23 31.55
N LYS A 10 -9.45 10.57 32.78
CA LYS A 10 -9.74 9.58 33.83
C LYS A 10 -11.01 8.81 33.46
N LEU A 11 -10.90 7.49 33.42
CA LEU A 11 -11.98 6.57 33.03
C LEU A 11 -13.14 6.49 34.04
N ASP A 12 -13.06 7.19 35.18
CA ASP A 12 -14.08 7.14 36.24
C ASP A 12 -15.30 8.03 35.94
N ASP A 13 -15.23 8.95 34.98
CA ASP A 13 -16.32 9.87 34.62
C ASP A 13 -17.38 9.25 33.67
N LEU A 14 -17.28 7.95 33.38
CA LEU A 14 -18.19 7.23 32.47
C LEU A 14 -19.11 6.22 33.17
N ARG A 15 -19.28 6.31 34.49
CA ARG A 15 -20.23 5.43 35.20
C ARG A 15 -21.65 6.01 35.14
N PRO A 16 -22.60 5.37 34.45
CA PRO A 16 -23.99 5.82 34.48
C PRO A 16 -24.59 5.56 35.88
N ASP A 17 -25.29 6.55 36.40
CA ASP A 17 -26.12 6.42 37.60
C ASP A 17 -27.26 5.43 37.31
N ILE A 18 -27.13 4.22 37.86
CA ILE A 18 -28.20 3.22 37.85
C ILE A 18 -29.07 3.53 39.07
N GLU A 19 -30.23 4.16 38.83
CA GLU A 19 -31.28 4.30 39.84
C GLU A 19 -31.83 2.90 40.21
N GLU A 20 -31.61 2.50 41.46
CA GLU A 20 -32.20 1.28 42.04
C GLU A 20 -33.71 1.47 42.22
N SER A 21 -34.48 0.96 41.26
CA SER A 21 -35.93 0.77 41.37
C SER A 21 -36.24 -0.39 42.32
N SER A 22 -36.63 -0.08 43.56
CA SER A 22 -37.13 -1.03 44.54
C SER A 22 -38.60 -1.41 44.23
N ALA A 23 -38.81 -2.42 43.40
CA ALA A 23 -40.10 -3.09 43.26
C ALA A 23 -39.90 -4.59 43.00
N ASP A 24 -40.74 -5.39 43.66
CA ASP A 24 -41.02 -6.81 43.40
C ASP A 24 -40.04 -7.88 43.95
N ALA A 25 -39.96 -7.95 45.28
CA ALA A 25 -39.27 -9.03 46.01
C ALA A 25 -40.02 -10.40 46.03
N ALA A 26 -41.17 -10.53 45.35
CA ALA A 26 -41.96 -11.77 45.34
C ALA A 26 -41.84 -12.59 44.04
N GLY A 27 -41.13 -12.08 43.03
CA GLY A 27 -40.81 -12.80 41.78
C GLY A 27 -39.37 -13.31 41.69
N MET A 28 -38.51 -13.01 42.68
CA MET A 28 -37.06 -13.26 42.58
C MET A 28 -36.62 -14.67 43.03
N GLU A 29 -37.41 -15.41 43.82
CA GLU A 29 -37.00 -16.75 44.28
C GLU A 29 -37.01 -17.81 43.16
N GLU A 30 -37.89 -17.68 42.16
CA GLU A 30 -37.94 -18.60 41.02
C GLU A 30 -36.80 -18.31 40.01
N ASP A 31 -36.35 -17.05 39.96
CA ASP A 31 -35.26 -16.60 39.10
C ASP A 31 -33.88 -16.96 39.70
N GLU A 32 -33.73 -16.90 41.04
CA GLU A 32 -32.48 -17.27 41.71
C GLU A 32 -32.15 -18.76 41.55
N ASN A 33 -33.17 -19.63 41.62
CA ASN A 33 -32.98 -21.08 41.44
C ASN A 33 -32.69 -21.45 39.97
N THR A 34 -33.26 -20.68 39.03
CA THR A 34 -33.00 -20.82 37.60
C THR A 34 -31.58 -20.33 37.26
N TYR A 35 -31.17 -19.21 37.84
CA TYR A 35 -29.81 -18.67 37.74
C TYR A 35 -28.77 -19.63 38.34
N LEU A 36 -29.04 -20.21 39.51
CA LEU A 36 -28.13 -21.18 40.14
C LEU A 36 -27.95 -22.43 39.27
N LYS A 37 -29.03 -22.94 38.66
CA LYS A 37 -28.96 -24.07 37.71
C LYS A 37 -28.19 -23.72 36.44
N GLN A 38 -28.40 -22.54 35.87
CA GLN A 38 -27.64 -22.08 34.70
C GLN A 38 -26.15 -21.93 35.02
N LYS A 39 -25.82 -21.33 36.17
CA LYS A 39 -24.45 -21.16 36.64
C LYS A 39 -23.76 -22.51 36.88
N GLN A 40 -24.44 -23.45 37.55
CA GLN A 40 -23.92 -24.81 37.75
C GLN A 40 -23.74 -25.56 36.43
N MET A 41 -24.60 -25.34 35.44
CA MET A 41 -24.47 -25.95 34.12
C MET A 41 -23.30 -25.35 33.33
N VAL A 42 -23.09 -24.03 33.39
CA VAL A 42 -21.94 -23.33 32.78
C VAL A 42 -20.63 -23.73 33.47
N ASP A 43 -20.63 -23.83 34.79
CA ASP A 43 -19.47 -24.27 35.58
C ASP A 43 -19.16 -25.75 35.31
N ALA A 44 -20.16 -26.63 35.21
CA ALA A 44 -19.97 -28.02 34.83
C ALA A 44 -19.47 -28.16 33.38
N PHE A 45 -19.97 -27.34 32.46
CA PHE A 45 -19.53 -27.32 31.06
C PHE A 45 -18.09 -26.83 30.93
N THR A 46 -17.71 -25.76 31.63
CA THR A 46 -16.33 -25.25 31.69
C THR A 46 -15.37 -26.17 32.43
N LYS A 47 -15.83 -26.95 33.42
CA LYS A 47 -15.01 -28.00 34.07
C LYS A 47 -14.81 -29.22 33.17
N THR A 48 -15.82 -29.57 32.35
CA THR A 48 -15.80 -30.76 31.50
C THR A 48 -15.02 -30.52 30.21
N ILE A 49 -15.09 -29.31 29.65
CA ILE A 49 -14.23 -28.94 28.54
C ILE A 49 -12.92 -28.39 29.14
N SER A 50 -11.94 -29.27 29.35
CA SER A 50 -10.64 -28.85 29.87
C SER A 50 -10.16 -27.63 29.10
N SER A 51 -9.63 -26.61 29.79
CA SER A 51 -9.14 -25.38 29.16
C SER A 51 -8.11 -25.68 28.06
N ARG A 52 -7.44 -26.85 28.11
CA ARG A 52 -6.59 -27.40 27.05
C ARG A 52 -7.35 -27.82 25.80
N THR A 53 -8.56 -28.32 25.91
CA THR A 53 -9.44 -28.67 24.78
C THR A 53 -9.97 -27.40 24.13
N ILE A 54 -10.46 -26.43 24.89
CA ILE A 54 -10.86 -25.10 24.36
C ILE A 54 -9.66 -24.42 23.70
N ALA A 55 -8.50 -24.38 24.37
CA ALA A 55 -7.28 -23.84 23.80
C ALA A 55 -6.81 -24.61 22.55
N ARG A 56 -6.92 -25.94 22.48
CA ARG A 56 -6.57 -26.70 21.26
C ARG A 56 -7.58 -26.53 20.13
N THR A 57 -8.82 -26.19 20.44
CA THR A 57 -9.88 -25.97 19.43
C THR A 57 -9.82 -24.54 18.90
N ILE A 58 -9.39 -23.58 19.72
CA ILE A 58 -9.29 -22.16 19.38
C ILE A 58 -7.91 -21.79 18.83
N ILE A 59 -6.83 -22.37 19.37
CA ILE A 59 -5.45 -22.02 18.96
C ILE A 59 -5.09 -22.81 17.71
N PRO A 60 -4.88 -22.13 16.57
CA PRO A 60 -4.48 -22.80 15.34
C PRO A 60 -3.13 -23.50 15.50
N LYS A 61 -2.91 -24.56 14.71
CA LYS A 61 -1.60 -25.23 14.66
C LYS A 61 -0.50 -24.19 14.44
N LEU A 62 0.59 -24.27 15.21
CA LEU A 62 1.71 -23.32 15.12
C LEU A 62 2.25 -23.14 13.70
N SER A 63 2.21 -24.20 12.89
CA SER A 63 2.61 -24.16 11.47
C SER A 63 1.70 -23.30 10.60
N VAL A 64 0.39 -23.25 10.90
CA VAL A 64 -0.60 -22.40 10.23
C VAL A 64 -0.39 -20.95 10.66
N LEU A 65 -0.24 -20.71 11.96
CA LEU A 65 0.05 -19.38 12.50
C LEU A 65 1.34 -18.80 11.92
N LYS A 66 2.42 -19.59 11.87
CA LYS A 66 3.70 -19.17 11.27
C LYS A 66 3.54 -18.79 9.80
N LYS A 67 2.76 -19.56 9.02
CA LYS A 67 2.49 -19.25 7.61
C LYS A 67 1.65 -17.97 7.47
N ALA A 68 0.63 -17.79 8.30
CA ALA A 68 -0.19 -16.59 8.30
C ALA A 68 0.65 -15.33 8.59
N LEU A 69 1.49 -15.38 9.64
CA LEU A 69 2.42 -14.29 9.99
C LEU A 69 3.43 -14.00 8.88
N GLN A 70 3.99 -15.03 8.22
CA GLN A 70 4.89 -14.84 7.08
C GLN A 70 4.20 -14.16 5.91
N MET A 71 2.95 -14.54 5.60
CA MET A 71 2.17 -13.89 4.57
C MET A 71 1.90 -12.44 4.96
N GLN A 72 1.41 -12.20 6.18
CA GLN A 72 1.17 -10.86 6.70
C GLN A 72 2.40 -9.95 6.63
N ASN A 73 3.60 -10.48 6.87
CA ASN A 73 4.83 -9.71 6.71
C ASN A 73 5.11 -9.33 5.25
N ILE A 74 4.86 -10.24 4.30
CA ILE A 74 4.97 -9.95 2.86
C ILE A 74 3.92 -8.92 2.43
N LEU A 75 2.71 -9.00 2.99
CA LEU A 75 1.63 -8.03 2.78
C LEU A 75 2.09 -6.62 3.17
N PHE A 76 2.50 -6.44 4.43
CA PHE A 76 2.97 -5.15 4.93
C PHE A 76 4.15 -4.61 4.14
N LEU A 77 5.08 -5.48 3.71
CA LEU A 77 6.19 -5.07 2.86
C LEU A 77 5.69 -4.53 1.51
N LEU A 78 4.75 -5.21 0.86
CA LEU A 78 4.21 -4.78 -0.43
C LEU A 78 3.41 -3.48 -0.31
N GLU A 79 2.61 -3.35 0.75
CA GLU A 79 1.86 -2.14 1.06
C GLU A 79 2.79 -0.95 1.24
N LYS A 80 3.80 -1.09 2.10
CA LYS A 80 4.83 -0.07 2.31
C LYS A 80 5.52 0.34 1.01
N ILE A 81 5.81 -0.63 0.15
CA ILE A 81 6.41 -0.42 -1.16
C ILE A 81 5.52 0.43 -2.08
N LEU A 82 4.22 0.14 -2.11
CA LEU A 82 3.25 0.83 -2.96
C LEU A 82 2.99 2.25 -2.44
N ASP A 83 2.95 2.42 -1.12
CA ASP A 83 2.87 3.72 -0.47
C ASP A 83 4.12 4.58 -0.74
N GLU A 84 5.32 4.02 -0.56
CA GLU A 84 6.59 4.70 -0.90
C GLU A 84 6.63 5.09 -2.39
N LEU A 85 6.15 4.22 -3.29
CA LEU A 85 6.07 4.52 -4.73
C LEU A 85 5.06 5.64 -5.01
N CYS A 86 3.91 5.62 -4.34
CA CYS A 86 2.89 6.66 -4.45
C CYS A 86 3.43 8.01 -4.01
N ASN A 87 4.03 8.06 -2.82
CA ASN A 87 4.67 9.26 -2.28
C ASN A 87 5.76 9.77 -3.22
N MET A 88 6.61 8.88 -3.73
CA MET A 88 7.67 9.25 -4.66
C MET A 88 7.14 9.86 -5.96
N CYS A 89 6.15 9.22 -6.59
CA CYS A 89 5.50 9.74 -7.79
C CYS A 89 4.82 11.09 -7.53
N TYR A 90 4.15 11.24 -6.38
CA TYR A 90 3.48 12.46 -5.98
C TYR A 90 4.45 13.64 -5.85
N TYR A 91 5.46 13.51 -4.98
CA TYR A 91 6.39 14.61 -4.71
C TYR A 91 7.21 14.98 -5.95
N ASN A 92 7.70 14.00 -6.71
CA ASN A 92 8.41 14.29 -7.95
C ASN A 92 7.54 15.02 -8.97
N SER A 93 6.27 14.62 -9.11
CA SER A 93 5.32 15.30 -10.00
C SER A 93 5.00 16.72 -9.56
N VAL A 94 4.79 16.95 -8.27
CA VAL A 94 4.54 18.31 -7.73
C VAL A 94 5.75 19.19 -7.98
N VAL A 95 6.96 18.74 -7.60
CA VAL A 95 8.18 19.52 -7.77
C VAL A 95 8.47 19.79 -9.24
N SER A 96 8.30 18.81 -10.14
CA SER A 96 8.54 19.01 -11.57
C SER A 96 7.55 20.01 -12.18
N LEU A 97 6.27 19.95 -11.80
CA LEU A 97 5.25 20.91 -12.28
C LEU A 97 5.52 22.32 -11.76
N MET A 98 5.82 22.46 -10.47
CA MET A 98 6.11 23.76 -9.86
C MET A 98 7.37 24.37 -10.48
N ALA A 99 8.44 23.58 -10.66
CA ALA A 99 9.66 24.02 -11.33
C ALA A 99 9.36 24.51 -12.75
N TRP A 100 8.60 23.72 -13.54
CA TRP A 100 8.25 24.12 -14.91
C TRP A 100 7.39 25.39 -14.95
N ILE A 101 6.39 25.54 -14.05
CA ILE A 101 5.56 26.75 -13.96
C ILE A 101 6.41 27.97 -13.59
N ILE A 102 7.31 27.84 -12.62
CA ILE A 102 8.24 28.91 -12.25
C ILE A 102 9.12 29.30 -13.45
N GLY A 103 9.66 28.30 -14.17
CA GLY A 103 10.41 28.53 -15.40
C GLY A 103 9.60 29.26 -16.48
N LEU A 104 8.32 28.90 -16.65
CA LEU A 104 7.42 29.56 -17.57
C LEU A 104 7.15 31.02 -17.18
N LEU A 105 6.94 31.31 -15.90
CA LEU A 105 6.76 32.68 -15.41
C LEU A 105 7.98 33.54 -15.68
N VAL A 106 9.19 33.02 -15.44
CA VAL A 106 10.43 33.72 -15.76
C VAL A 106 10.64 33.87 -17.26
N PHE A 107 10.19 32.89 -18.08
CA PHE A 107 10.19 33.02 -19.53
C PHE A 107 9.33 34.18 -20.02
N PHE A 108 8.17 34.45 -19.43
CA PHE A 108 7.38 35.63 -19.83
C PHE A 108 8.05 36.96 -19.48
N ALA A 109 8.93 36.99 -18.47
CA ALA A 109 9.74 38.16 -18.15
C ALA A 109 10.97 38.29 -19.08
N TYR A 110 11.55 37.16 -19.50
CA TYR A 110 12.81 37.10 -20.27
C TYR A 110 12.74 36.09 -21.43
N PRO A 111 11.90 36.33 -22.47
CA PRO A 111 11.59 35.31 -23.47
C PRO A 111 12.79 34.89 -24.32
N THR A 112 13.72 35.81 -24.59
CA THR A 112 14.88 35.56 -25.46
C THR A 112 15.90 34.62 -24.82
N GLY A 113 16.20 34.77 -23.52
CA GLY A 113 17.17 33.92 -22.82
C GLY A 113 16.60 32.63 -22.23
N MET A 114 15.29 32.59 -21.99
CA MET A 114 14.61 31.47 -21.33
C MET A 114 13.98 30.49 -22.32
N GLY A 115 14.17 30.65 -23.63
CA GLY A 115 13.51 29.83 -24.66
C GLY A 115 13.74 28.31 -24.52
N LEU A 116 14.85 27.91 -23.88
CA LEU A 116 15.14 26.51 -23.60
C LEU A 116 14.14 25.85 -22.62
N ILE A 117 13.28 26.62 -21.94
CA ILE A 117 12.19 26.07 -21.11
C ILE A 117 11.28 25.09 -21.88
N TRP A 118 11.11 25.31 -23.18
CA TRP A 118 10.26 24.48 -24.04
C TRP A 118 10.81 23.07 -24.25
N LEU A 119 12.14 22.88 -24.12
CA LEU A 119 12.75 21.55 -24.15
C LEU A 119 12.28 20.68 -22.97
N HIS A 120 11.86 21.33 -21.89
CA HIS A 120 11.41 20.69 -20.64
C HIS A 120 9.87 20.54 -20.56
N VAL A 121 9.14 20.79 -21.65
CA VAL A 121 7.66 20.70 -21.68
C VAL A 121 7.13 19.31 -21.31
N PHE A 122 7.92 18.25 -21.52
CA PHE A 122 7.55 16.87 -21.17
C PHE A 122 7.40 16.64 -19.65
N HIS A 123 7.92 17.55 -18.80
CA HIS A 123 7.67 17.50 -17.36
C HIS A 123 6.20 17.78 -17.00
N ILE A 124 5.45 18.49 -17.85
CA ILE A 124 4.01 18.73 -17.64
C ILE A 124 3.22 17.42 -17.72
N PRO A 125 3.20 16.69 -18.86
CA PRO A 125 2.46 15.43 -18.93
C PRO A 125 3.00 14.43 -17.91
N ARG A 126 4.31 14.34 -17.68
CA ARG A 126 4.89 13.49 -16.61
C ARG A 126 4.29 13.83 -15.25
N GLY A 127 4.29 15.11 -14.88
CA GLY A 127 3.74 15.62 -13.63
C GLY A 127 2.28 15.24 -13.45
N VAL A 128 1.44 15.58 -14.43
CA VAL A 128 0.00 15.29 -14.44
C VAL A 128 -0.26 13.78 -14.37
N PHE A 129 0.46 12.97 -15.15
CA PHE A 129 0.32 11.52 -15.11
C PHE A 129 0.71 10.92 -13.75
N GLY A 130 1.76 11.43 -13.10
CA GLY A 130 2.12 10.95 -11.77
C GLY A 130 1.07 11.27 -10.71
N LEU A 131 0.51 12.49 -10.73
CA LEU A 131 -0.61 12.84 -9.84
C LEU A 131 -1.83 11.95 -10.10
N PHE A 132 -2.20 11.74 -11.37
CA PHE A 132 -3.28 10.82 -11.74
C PHE A 132 -3.03 9.40 -11.23
N LEU A 133 -1.78 8.91 -11.34
CA LEU A 133 -1.37 7.59 -10.89
C LEU A 133 -1.55 7.45 -9.37
N CYS A 134 -1.11 8.44 -8.60
CA CYS A 134 -1.25 8.48 -7.15
C CYS A 134 -2.72 8.52 -6.69
N PHE A 135 -3.55 9.37 -7.32
CA PHE A 135 -4.94 9.56 -6.86
C PHE A 135 -5.94 8.53 -7.39
N LYS A 136 -5.65 7.85 -8.50
CA LYS A 136 -6.65 7.01 -9.20
C LYS A 136 -6.21 5.56 -9.46
N LYS A 137 -4.93 5.24 -9.37
CA LYS A 137 -4.42 3.93 -9.84
C LYS A 137 -3.60 3.18 -8.81
N LEU A 138 -2.84 3.87 -7.96
CA LEU A 138 -2.13 3.19 -6.88
C LEU A 138 -3.11 2.85 -5.74
N PRO A 139 -2.98 1.65 -5.18
CA PRO A 139 -3.85 1.21 -4.09
C PRO A 139 -3.64 2.08 -2.85
N ASN A 140 -4.76 2.51 -2.25
CA ASN A 140 -4.78 3.07 -0.91
C ASN A 140 -5.03 1.95 0.10
N VAL A 141 -4.32 1.98 1.23
CA VAL A 141 -4.48 1.07 2.38
C VAL A 141 -5.94 0.95 2.81
N HIS A 142 -6.71 2.04 2.77
CA HIS A 142 -8.12 2.00 3.18
C HIS A 142 -8.94 1.08 2.28
N SER A 143 -8.72 1.14 0.96
CA SER A 143 -9.38 0.26 0.00
C SER A 143 -8.95 -1.20 0.14
N LEU A 144 -7.74 -1.46 0.65
CA LEU A 144 -7.28 -2.82 0.96
C LEU A 144 -8.08 -3.42 2.12
N ILE A 145 -8.29 -2.65 3.19
CA ILE A 145 -9.03 -3.10 4.37
C ILE A 145 -10.50 -3.37 4.03
N GLU A 146 -11.11 -2.49 3.23
CA GLU A 146 -12.48 -2.68 2.74
C GLU A 146 -12.60 -3.96 1.90
N GLU A 147 -11.73 -4.16 0.90
CA GLU A 147 -11.82 -5.31 -0.02
C GLU A 147 -11.40 -6.64 0.65
N ILE A 148 -10.65 -6.61 1.75
CA ILE A 148 -10.29 -7.81 2.54
C ILE A 148 -11.33 -8.11 3.62
N GLY A 149 -11.94 -7.08 4.21
CA GLY A 149 -12.87 -7.17 5.33
C GLY A 149 -14.30 -7.53 4.95
N GLU A 150 -14.64 -7.50 3.65
CA GLU A 150 -15.92 -7.99 3.15
C GLU A 150 -16.02 -9.52 3.26
N PHE A 151 -16.58 -9.99 4.39
CA PHE A 151 -17.04 -11.35 4.55
C PHE A 151 -18.47 -11.46 4.01
N ASP A 152 -18.75 -12.47 3.17
CA ASP A 152 -20.09 -12.73 2.65
C ASP A 152 -21.05 -12.91 3.84
N GLU A 153 -22.12 -12.11 3.90
CA GLU A 153 -23.03 -12.10 5.05
C GLU A 153 -23.67 -13.46 5.28
N ARG A 154 -23.78 -14.28 4.23
CA ARG A 154 -24.26 -15.65 4.27
C ARG A 154 -23.34 -16.61 5.02
N GLU A 155 -22.08 -16.25 5.22
CA GLU A 155 -21.11 -17.02 5.99
C GLU A 155 -20.97 -16.53 7.44
N LYS A 156 -21.67 -15.47 7.86
CA LYS A 156 -21.59 -14.94 9.25
C LYS A 156 -22.21 -15.89 10.30
N GLU A 157 -23.05 -16.84 9.89
CA GLU A 157 -23.71 -17.79 10.79
C GLU A 157 -22.89 -19.06 11.06
N GLU A 158 -21.91 -19.41 10.22
CA GLU A 158 -21.00 -20.52 10.47
C GLU A 158 -19.83 -20.08 11.35
N GLN A 159 -19.49 -20.84 12.40
CA GLN A 159 -18.26 -20.59 13.15
C GLN A 159 -17.05 -20.83 12.24
N TRP A 160 -16.44 -19.75 11.74
CA TRP A 160 -15.27 -19.84 10.89
C TRP A 160 -14.10 -20.46 11.67
N LYS A 161 -13.66 -21.65 11.24
CA LYS A 161 -12.37 -22.17 11.68
C LYS A 161 -11.27 -21.20 11.22
N PHE A 162 -10.28 -20.95 12.07
CA PHE A 162 -9.15 -20.06 11.78
C PHE A 162 -8.50 -20.34 10.41
N GLU A 163 -8.43 -21.61 10.01
CA GLU A 163 -7.90 -22.04 8.71
C GLU A 163 -8.71 -21.49 7.52
N LYS A 164 -10.04 -21.41 7.64
CA LYS A 164 -10.92 -20.81 6.61
C LYS A 164 -10.68 -19.30 6.52
N ILE A 165 -10.59 -18.61 7.67
CA ILE A 165 -10.29 -17.16 7.73
C ILE A 165 -8.94 -16.87 7.08
N ALA A 166 -7.89 -17.61 7.48
CA ALA A 166 -6.55 -17.41 6.95
C ALA A 166 -6.46 -17.65 5.43
N ASN A 167 -7.19 -18.64 4.91
CA ASN A 167 -7.25 -18.89 3.47
C ASN A 167 -8.04 -17.80 2.72
N HIS A 168 -9.17 -17.35 3.28
CA HIS A 168 -9.98 -16.28 2.71
C HIS A 168 -9.20 -14.96 2.62
N LEU A 169 -8.58 -14.54 3.73
CA LEU A 169 -7.71 -13.34 3.76
C LEU A 169 -6.57 -13.45 2.73
N LYS A 170 -5.96 -14.64 2.61
CA LYS A 170 -4.89 -14.89 1.66
C LYS A 170 -5.36 -14.76 0.21
N ASP A 171 -6.52 -15.30 -0.13
CA ASP A 171 -7.05 -15.26 -1.49
C ASP A 171 -7.55 -13.86 -1.87
N ASN A 172 -8.27 -13.18 -0.98
CA ASN A 172 -8.70 -11.78 -1.18
C ASN A 172 -7.50 -10.86 -1.37
N PHE A 173 -6.51 -10.95 -0.48
CA PHE A 173 -5.30 -10.13 -0.60
C PHE A 173 -4.56 -10.39 -1.91
N LYS A 174 -4.40 -11.65 -2.29
CA LYS A 174 -3.73 -12.02 -3.53
C LYS A 174 -4.48 -11.48 -4.74
N ASN A 175 -5.81 -11.59 -4.76
CA ASN A 175 -6.64 -11.04 -5.83
C ASN A 175 -6.51 -9.52 -5.89
N TYR A 176 -6.52 -8.85 -4.74
CA TYR A 176 -6.27 -7.42 -4.63
C TYR A 176 -4.93 -7.04 -5.25
N VAL A 177 -3.83 -7.68 -4.83
CA VAL A 177 -2.49 -7.37 -5.33
C VAL A 177 -2.41 -7.57 -6.83
N ILE A 178 -2.96 -8.66 -7.36
CA ILE A 178 -2.96 -8.93 -8.80
C ILE A 178 -3.77 -7.87 -9.55
N LYS A 179 -4.95 -7.52 -9.04
CA LYS A 179 -5.84 -6.49 -9.61
C LYS A 179 -5.16 -5.12 -9.61
N SER A 180 -4.64 -4.70 -8.46
CA SER A 180 -3.92 -3.44 -8.27
C SER A 180 -2.68 -3.37 -9.15
N ALA A 181 -1.84 -4.41 -9.15
CA ALA A 181 -0.65 -4.47 -10.00
C ALA A 181 -1.01 -4.38 -11.49
N LYS A 182 -2.00 -5.14 -11.97
CA LYS A 182 -2.45 -5.05 -13.37
C LYS A 182 -2.96 -3.67 -13.73
N SER A 183 -3.75 -3.06 -12.84
CA SER A 183 -4.35 -1.75 -13.08
C SER A 183 -3.30 -0.64 -13.13
N ALA A 184 -2.27 -0.70 -12.28
CA ALA A 184 -1.21 0.29 -12.19
C ALA A 184 -0.11 0.08 -13.25
N GLN A 185 0.11 -1.17 -13.69
CA GLN A 185 1.23 -1.55 -14.57
C GLN A 185 1.36 -0.65 -15.81
N LYS A 186 0.28 -0.47 -16.57
CA LYS A 186 0.31 0.33 -17.80
C LYS A 186 0.67 1.79 -17.51
N PHE A 187 0.14 2.34 -16.42
CA PHE A 187 0.38 3.75 -16.06
C PHE A 187 1.79 3.95 -15.51
N LEU A 188 2.31 3.01 -14.72
CA LEU A 188 3.70 3.03 -14.27
C LEU A 188 4.68 2.94 -15.44
N PHE A 189 4.38 2.12 -16.46
CA PHE A 189 5.20 2.06 -17.67
C PHE A 189 5.24 3.41 -18.40
N ILE A 190 4.07 4.04 -18.59
CA ILE A 190 3.99 5.35 -19.24
C ILE A 190 4.76 6.40 -18.44
N TYR A 191 4.61 6.42 -17.11
CA TYR A 191 5.33 7.34 -16.23
C TYR A 191 6.85 7.11 -16.28
N PHE A 192 7.29 5.86 -16.33
CA PHE A 192 8.70 5.51 -16.51
C PHE A 192 9.25 6.02 -17.84
N MET A 193 8.54 5.79 -18.95
CA MET A 193 8.95 6.27 -20.27
C MET A 193 9.01 7.80 -20.34
N LEU A 194 8.01 8.50 -19.77
CA LEU A 194 8.01 9.96 -19.66
C LEU A 194 9.21 10.46 -18.84
N SER A 195 9.53 9.82 -17.72
CA SER A 195 10.68 10.18 -16.88
C SER A 195 12.01 9.97 -17.61
N ALA A 196 12.13 8.90 -18.41
CA ALA A 196 13.31 8.67 -19.25
C ALA A 196 13.47 9.73 -20.35
N ILE A 197 12.37 10.09 -21.02
CA ILE A 197 12.35 11.17 -22.02
C ILE A 197 12.76 12.50 -21.39
N CYS A 198 12.19 12.84 -20.22
CA CYS A 198 12.56 14.04 -19.47
C CYS A 198 14.06 14.05 -19.12
N ALA A 199 14.60 12.93 -18.63
CA ALA A 199 16.02 12.86 -18.28
C ALA A 199 16.96 13.09 -19.47
N VAL A 200 16.61 12.59 -20.66
CA VAL A 200 17.39 12.83 -21.90
C VAL A 200 17.34 14.30 -22.27
N PHE A 201 16.15 14.91 -22.32
CA PHE A 201 16.00 16.32 -22.68
C PHE A 201 16.62 17.26 -21.65
N ASP A 202 16.54 16.95 -20.35
CA ASP A 202 17.19 17.71 -19.30
C ASP A 202 18.72 17.66 -19.45
N THR A 203 19.27 16.51 -19.80
CA THR A 203 20.72 16.35 -20.05
C THR A 203 21.16 17.19 -21.24
N ILE A 204 20.43 17.13 -22.36
CA ILE A 204 20.71 17.96 -23.55
C ILE A 204 20.61 19.44 -23.18
N GLY A 205 19.55 19.85 -22.48
CA GLY A 205 19.34 21.22 -22.04
C GLY A 205 20.46 21.73 -21.14
N MET A 206 20.93 20.89 -20.21
CA MET A 206 22.05 21.21 -19.32
C MET A 206 23.32 21.49 -20.12
N PHE A 207 23.68 20.63 -21.09
CA PHE A 207 24.86 20.86 -21.93
C PHE A 207 24.77 22.14 -22.75
N ILE A 208 23.61 22.43 -23.36
CA ILE A 208 23.40 23.67 -24.11
C ILE A 208 23.58 24.88 -23.19
N GLN A 209 22.99 24.87 -21.99
CA GLN A 209 23.11 25.98 -21.04
C GLN A 209 24.53 26.19 -20.53
N VAL A 210 25.27 25.12 -20.27
CA VAL A 210 26.68 25.21 -19.89
C VAL A 210 27.55 25.80 -21.01
N ILE A 211 27.25 25.48 -22.29
CA ILE A 211 27.96 26.07 -23.44
C ILE A 211 27.61 27.55 -23.61
N MET A 212 26.35 27.93 -23.37
CA MET A 212 25.89 29.32 -23.46
C MET A 212 26.33 30.18 -22.28
N PHE A 213 26.69 29.54 -21.16
CA PHE A 213 27.17 30.21 -19.96
C PHE A 213 28.46 31.01 -20.24
N GLY A 214 28.45 32.30 -19.89
CA GLY A 214 29.60 33.20 -20.10
C GLY A 214 29.61 33.93 -21.45
N THR A 215 28.55 33.82 -22.26
CA THR A 215 28.32 34.74 -23.38
C THR A 215 27.99 36.14 -22.85
N LYS A 216 28.50 37.19 -23.53
CA LYS A 216 28.64 38.55 -22.96
C LYS A 216 27.32 39.30 -22.69
N ASP A 217 26.20 38.80 -23.19
CA ASP A 217 24.99 39.63 -23.30
C ASP A 217 23.96 39.40 -22.19
N ASN A 218 24.04 38.31 -21.41
CA ASN A 218 23.18 38.09 -20.23
C ASN A 218 23.74 37.03 -19.26
N VAL A 219 24.10 37.44 -18.05
CA VAL A 219 24.68 36.54 -17.03
C VAL A 219 23.60 35.80 -16.23
N TYR A 220 22.44 36.41 -16.00
CA TYR A 220 21.44 35.89 -15.07
C TYR A 220 20.54 34.79 -15.65
N GLU A 221 20.17 34.89 -16.94
CA GLU A 221 19.26 33.94 -17.58
C GLU A 221 19.87 32.52 -17.65
N PRO A 222 21.15 32.34 -18.08
CA PRO A 222 21.77 31.01 -18.07
C PRO A 222 21.93 30.43 -16.66
N ILE A 223 22.27 31.27 -15.66
CA ILE A 223 22.36 30.82 -14.24
C ILE A 223 21.03 30.26 -13.78
N PHE A 224 19.95 31.01 -14.00
CA PHE A 224 18.62 30.60 -13.59
C PHE A 224 18.20 29.31 -14.30
N MET A 225 18.45 29.20 -15.61
CA MET A 225 18.16 27.98 -16.37
C MET A 225 18.98 26.77 -15.88
N ILE A 226 20.27 26.94 -15.59
CA ILE A 226 21.09 25.86 -15.02
C ILE A 226 20.51 25.40 -13.67
N ALA A 227 20.12 26.33 -12.80
CA ALA A 227 19.50 26.02 -11.52
C ALA A 227 18.16 25.28 -11.71
N LEU A 228 17.31 25.75 -12.63
CA LEU A 228 16.03 25.13 -12.94
C LEU A 228 16.20 23.70 -13.48
N ILE A 229 17.08 23.51 -14.47
CA ILE A 229 17.37 22.20 -15.05
C ILE A 229 17.97 21.27 -14.00
N SER A 230 18.80 21.78 -13.08
CA SER A 230 19.34 20.99 -11.97
C SER A 230 18.23 20.42 -11.08
N VAL A 231 17.21 21.22 -10.76
CA VAL A 231 16.04 20.75 -10.00
C VAL A 231 15.27 19.68 -10.79
N LEU A 232 15.00 19.92 -12.07
CA LEU A 232 14.31 18.95 -12.93
C LEU A 232 15.09 17.63 -13.05
N MET A 233 16.40 17.69 -13.28
CA MET A 233 17.29 16.53 -13.28
C MET A 233 17.28 15.80 -11.93
N ALA A 234 17.28 16.52 -10.81
CA ALA A 234 17.20 15.91 -9.49
C ALA A 234 15.90 15.10 -9.31
N THR A 235 14.76 15.58 -9.83
CA THR A 235 13.50 14.80 -9.79
C THR A 235 13.53 13.53 -10.66
N ASN A 236 14.32 13.52 -11.73
CA ASN A 236 14.50 12.32 -12.57
C ASN A 236 15.45 11.35 -11.88
N LEU A 237 16.59 11.85 -11.40
CA LEU A 237 17.59 11.05 -10.69
C LEU A 237 16.99 10.41 -9.43
N SER A 238 16.23 11.17 -8.64
CA SER A 238 15.56 10.66 -7.43
C SER A 238 14.63 9.50 -7.77
N TYR A 239 13.87 9.59 -8.87
CA TYR A 239 13.00 8.52 -9.34
C TYR A 239 13.78 7.26 -9.75
N PHE A 240 14.84 7.40 -10.56
CA PHE A 240 15.64 6.24 -10.97
C PHE A 240 16.41 5.61 -9.80
N LEU A 241 16.94 6.41 -8.88
CA LEU A 241 17.56 5.92 -7.65
C LEU A 241 16.55 5.21 -6.76
N TYR A 242 15.32 5.71 -6.66
CA TYR A 242 14.24 5.04 -5.94
C TYR A 242 13.97 3.65 -6.55
N ILE A 243 13.74 3.57 -7.86
CA ILE A 243 13.52 2.30 -8.58
C ILE A 243 14.72 1.35 -8.42
N GLY A 244 15.95 1.87 -8.46
CA GLY A 244 17.17 1.08 -8.22
C GLY A 244 17.24 0.54 -6.78
N SER A 245 17.03 1.41 -5.79
CA SER A 245 17.05 1.05 -4.36
C SER A 245 16.00 0.00 -4.01
N PHE A 246 14.85 0.08 -4.69
CA PHE A 246 13.72 -0.80 -4.51
C PHE A 246 14.07 -2.26 -4.84
N VAL A 247 14.88 -2.51 -5.88
CA VAL A 247 15.37 -3.85 -6.23
C VAL A 247 16.15 -4.48 -5.08
N TYR A 248 16.88 -3.70 -4.29
CA TYR A 248 17.71 -4.23 -3.21
C TYR A 248 16.92 -4.58 -1.95
N ARG A 249 15.78 -3.90 -1.70
CA ARG A 249 14.91 -4.12 -0.53
C ARG A 249 14.11 -5.43 -0.60
N ILE A 250 14.02 -6.02 -1.78
CA ILE A 250 13.20 -7.21 -2.03
C ILE A 250 14.05 -8.48 -1.92
N PRO A 251 13.51 -9.58 -1.33
CA PRO A 251 14.18 -10.86 -1.29
C PRO A 251 14.64 -11.29 -2.69
N GLU A 252 15.86 -11.81 -2.81
CA GLU A 252 16.53 -12.09 -4.08
C GLU A 252 15.64 -12.89 -5.07
N LYS A 253 14.90 -13.87 -4.54
CA LYS A 253 13.95 -14.72 -5.28
C LYS A 253 12.81 -13.97 -5.98
N PHE A 254 12.55 -12.71 -5.63
CA PHE A 254 11.47 -11.88 -6.20
C PHE A 254 11.99 -10.62 -6.90
N ARG A 255 13.30 -10.34 -6.86
CA ARG A 255 13.85 -9.07 -7.36
C ARG A 255 13.56 -8.84 -8.84
N LYS A 256 13.76 -9.85 -9.68
CA LYS A 256 13.54 -9.74 -11.14
C LYS A 256 12.07 -9.51 -11.46
N GLU A 257 11.19 -10.23 -10.77
CA GLU A 257 9.75 -10.16 -10.93
C GLU A 257 9.21 -8.80 -10.52
N VAL A 258 9.66 -8.30 -9.38
CA VAL A 258 9.17 -7.03 -8.86
C VAL A 258 9.77 -5.84 -9.60
N LEU A 259 11.04 -5.92 -10.05
CA LEU A 259 11.62 -4.94 -10.98
C LEU A 259 10.79 -4.83 -12.26
N LYS A 260 10.40 -5.97 -12.84
CA LYS A 260 9.50 -6.02 -13.99
C LYS A 260 8.16 -5.38 -13.68
N ILE A 261 7.55 -5.60 -12.51
CA ILE A 261 6.30 -4.93 -12.14
C ILE A 261 6.48 -3.41 -12.09
N THR A 262 7.53 -2.92 -11.43
CA THR A 262 7.78 -1.46 -11.32
C THR A 262 8.09 -0.81 -12.65
N MET A 263 8.70 -1.55 -13.57
CA MET A 263 8.88 -1.13 -14.96
C MET A 263 7.62 -1.34 -15.81
N GLY A 264 6.48 -1.71 -15.23
CA GLY A 264 5.24 -1.91 -15.96
C GLY A 264 5.21 -3.13 -16.89
N GLN A 265 6.03 -4.15 -16.62
CA GLN A 265 6.08 -5.46 -17.27
C GLN A 265 5.45 -6.59 -16.41
N GLY A 266 4.52 -6.25 -15.53
CA GLY A 266 3.84 -7.16 -14.59
C GLY A 266 3.08 -8.34 -15.22
N ASN A 267 2.71 -8.29 -16.50
CA ASN A 267 1.95 -9.37 -17.18
C ASN A 267 2.65 -10.73 -17.06
N GLN A 268 3.97 -10.77 -17.19
CA GLN A 268 4.74 -12.02 -17.10
C GLN A 268 4.75 -12.62 -15.68
N LEU A 269 4.62 -11.78 -14.64
CA LEU A 269 4.54 -12.26 -13.27
C LEU A 269 3.16 -12.82 -12.99
N VAL A 270 2.11 -12.08 -13.35
CA VAL A 270 0.73 -12.54 -13.21
C VAL A 270 0.58 -13.89 -13.89
N GLU A 271 1.08 -14.04 -15.12
CA GLU A 271 1.01 -15.28 -15.87
C GLU A 271 1.76 -16.41 -15.16
N ARG A 272 3.00 -16.18 -14.72
CA ARG A 272 3.79 -17.19 -13.98
C ARG A 272 3.15 -17.61 -12.66
N VAL A 273 2.61 -16.67 -11.90
CA VAL A 273 1.89 -16.95 -10.65
C VAL A 273 0.63 -17.75 -10.96
N THR A 274 -0.16 -17.33 -11.95
CA THR A 274 -1.39 -18.02 -12.37
C THR A 274 -1.10 -19.45 -12.82
N ASN A 275 -0.06 -19.65 -13.63
CA ASN A 275 0.32 -20.97 -14.13
C ASN A 275 0.85 -21.88 -13.01
N SER A 276 1.61 -21.33 -12.08
CA SER A 276 2.11 -22.06 -10.91
C SER A 276 0.98 -22.52 -9.98
N LEU A 277 -0.08 -21.69 -9.84
CA LEU A 277 -1.27 -22.03 -9.07
C LEU A 277 -2.10 -23.13 -9.74
N LYS A 278 -2.35 -23.02 -11.05
CA LYS A 278 -3.04 -24.06 -11.83
C LYS A 278 -2.30 -25.39 -11.72
N LYS A 279 -0.96 -25.37 -11.83
CA LYS A 279 -0.12 -26.57 -11.66
C LYS A 279 -0.25 -27.18 -10.26
N ASN A 280 -0.26 -26.37 -9.20
CA ASN A 280 -0.42 -26.87 -7.83
C ASN A 280 -1.81 -27.48 -7.59
N LYS A 281 -2.87 -26.84 -8.09
CA LYS A 281 -4.24 -27.36 -8.00
C LYS A 281 -4.38 -28.71 -8.71
N ASN A 282 -3.88 -28.82 -9.94
CA ASN A 282 -3.92 -30.08 -10.70
C ASN A 282 -3.14 -31.19 -10.00
N ASN A 283 -2.01 -30.86 -9.35
CA ASN A 283 -1.23 -31.83 -8.57
C ASN A 283 -1.96 -32.32 -7.31
N GLU A 284 -2.73 -31.45 -6.66
CA GLU A 284 -3.56 -31.83 -5.49
C GLU A 284 -4.75 -32.68 -5.91
N GLU A 285 -5.43 -32.33 -7.01
CA GLU A 285 -6.51 -33.11 -7.58
C GLU A 285 -6.04 -34.49 -8.02
N ALA A 286 -4.89 -34.59 -8.68
CA ALA A 286 -4.28 -35.87 -9.04
C ALA A 286 -3.99 -36.73 -7.80
N LYS A 287 -3.36 -36.15 -6.76
CA LYS A 287 -3.06 -36.88 -5.51
C LYS A 287 -4.31 -37.37 -4.78
N ASN A 288 -5.40 -36.61 -4.84
CA ASN A 288 -6.67 -36.99 -4.22
C ASN A 288 -7.42 -38.03 -5.06
N GLY A 289 -7.31 -37.97 -6.40
CA GLY A 289 -7.85 -38.98 -7.31
C GLY A 289 -7.22 -40.36 -7.11
N PHE A 290 -5.92 -40.42 -6.81
CA PHE A 290 -5.21 -41.68 -6.52
C PHE A 290 -5.56 -42.33 -5.17
N ARG A 291 -6.31 -41.64 -4.29
CA ARG A 291 -6.70 -42.16 -2.96
C ARG A 291 -8.13 -42.70 -2.91
N LYS A 292 -8.87 -42.62 -4.01
CA LYS A 292 -10.19 -43.24 -4.16
C LYS A 292 -10.04 -44.57 -4.90
#